data_AF-A0A4Y2XAA9-F1
#
_entry.id   AF-A0A4Y2XAA9-F1
#
_cell.length_a   1.000
_cell.length_b   1.000
_cell.length_c   1.000
_cell.angle_alpha   90.00
_cell.angle_beta   90.00
_cell.angle_gamma   90.00
#
_symmetry.space_group_name_H-M   'P 1'
#
loop_
_entity.id
_entity.type
_entity.pdbx_description
1 polymer ?
#
loop_
_entity_poly.entity_id
_entity_poly.type
_entity_poly.pdbx_seq_one_letter_code
_entity_poly.pdbx_strand_id
1 'polypeptide(L)'
;MAELANYLKSDLILLAKECEVDILDTDGARSIIKKIEKSPDFDRGFALSQIKLLSEDRIEKERKQEELDEKQKESDERERERQFELNKLKLQQQSETVSLNSSGRERKITPSLKNMMHKFDMETSDISLYLNLFERQAKMADIEESEWVNHLLALLPVKLAEQIIKLPENNLADFEFVKAKLLERFKLNAEAFRSKFINFQRPQGTLWKDVIFDLRTYLDGWLESLEVKDFKGLKDLMVADQLKKRASPEMKDKFLDSWSKFCDPEALAEKFDDYESVRRINKKPWTVKNTEEKKGEKPKAFEKYRERKNSGEKHLIGVIRIHGSRERRKRFLKNLECCAASNVIVRNT
;
A
#
# COMPACT_ATOMS: atom_id res chain seq x y z
N MET A 1 -46.08 60.11 28.16
CA MET A 1 -44.64 59.80 28.09
C MET A 1 -44.24 58.33 28.30
N ALA A 2 -44.52 57.67 29.43
CA ALA A 2 -43.90 56.35 29.72
C ALA A 2 -44.46 55.15 28.91
N GLU A 3 -45.74 55.16 28.54
CA GLU A 3 -46.39 53.97 27.93
C GLU A 3 -46.20 53.87 26.41
N LEU A 4 -46.28 55.00 25.68
CA LEU A 4 -46.00 55.03 24.23
C LEU A 4 -44.53 54.72 23.91
N ALA A 5 -43.63 54.89 24.89
CA ALA A 5 -42.21 54.57 24.74
C ALA A 5 -41.91 53.06 24.66
N ASN A 6 -42.88 52.21 24.99
CA ASN A 6 -42.75 50.75 24.96
C ASN A 6 -43.03 50.13 23.57
N TYR A 7 -43.53 50.93 22.63
CA TYR A 7 -43.89 50.46 21.29
C TYR A 7 -42.77 50.74 20.28
N LEU A 8 -42.70 49.92 19.22
CA LEU A 8 -41.64 50.04 18.22
C LEU A 8 -41.80 51.33 17.40
N LYS A 9 -40.69 51.83 16.85
CA LYS A 9 -40.70 53.03 15.98
C LYS A 9 -41.68 52.86 14.82
N SER A 10 -41.81 51.65 14.26
CA SER A 10 -42.75 51.32 13.19
C SER A 10 -44.22 51.48 13.62
N ASP A 11 -44.59 51.07 14.84
CA ASP A 11 -45.94 51.26 15.38
C ASP A 11 -46.25 52.74 15.63
N LEU A 12 -45.26 53.48 16.13
CA LEU A 12 -45.38 54.91 16.39
C LEU A 12 -45.54 55.72 15.08
N ILE A 13 -44.91 55.27 13.99
CA ILE A 13 -45.07 55.87 12.66
C ILE A 13 -46.49 55.63 12.13
N LEU A 14 -47.00 54.40 12.25
CA LEU A 14 -48.37 54.06 11.85
C LEU A 14 -49.41 54.83 12.66
N LEU A 15 -49.22 54.91 13.98
CA LEU A 15 -50.09 55.69 14.86
C LEU A 15 -50.11 57.17 14.47
N ALA A 16 -48.95 57.79 14.23
CA ALA A 16 -48.91 59.20 13.85
C ALA A 16 -49.52 59.45 12.47
N LYS A 17 -49.48 58.49 11.55
CA LYS A 17 -50.22 58.56 10.28
C LYS A 17 -51.73 58.52 10.50
N GLU A 18 -52.22 57.73 11.45
CA GLU A 18 -53.64 57.68 11.82
C GLU A 18 -54.10 58.93 12.59
N CYS A 19 -53.20 59.55 13.37
CA CYS A 19 -53.46 60.81 14.06
C CYS A 19 -53.21 62.06 13.17
N GLU A 20 -52.97 61.89 11.87
CA GLU A 20 -52.66 62.97 10.90
C GLU A 20 -51.51 63.89 11.34
N VAL A 21 -50.49 63.33 11.99
CA VAL A 21 -49.30 64.05 12.45
C VAL A 21 -48.16 63.89 11.45
N ASP A 22 -47.62 65.01 10.96
CA ASP A 22 -46.47 65.03 10.06
C ASP A 22 -45.18 64.57 10.75
N ILE A 23 -44.71 63.38 10.37
CA ILE A 23 -43.44 62.81 10.80
C ILE A 23 -42.41 62.99 9.67
N LEU A 24 -41.17 63.32 10.04
CA LEU A 24 -40.03 63.28 9.13
C LEU A 24 -39.31 61.94 9.28
N ASP A 25 -38.76 61.38 8.20
CA ASP A 25 -38.04 60.09 8.24
C ASP A 25 -36.85 60.07 9.24
N THR A 26 -36.29 61.26 9.51
CA THR A 26 -35.21 61.51 10.48
C THR A 26 -35.67 61.51 11.94
N ASP A 27 -36.98 61.50 12.20
CA ASP A 27 -37.51 61.51 13.57
C ASP A 27 -37.24 60.18 14.28
N GLY A 28 -36.61 60.26 15.44
CA GLY A 28 -36.50 59.13 16.37
C GLY A 28 -37.82 58.87 17.08
N ALA A 29 -38.02 57.65 17.60
CA ALA A 29 -39.25 57.27 18.33
C ALA A 29 -39.69 58.28 19.41
N ARG A 30 -38.72 58.86 20.14
CA ARG A 30 -38.98 59.91 21.15
C ARG A 30 -39.43 61.25 20.55
N SER A 31 -38.98 61.60 19.34
CA SER A 31 -39.41 62.80 18.60
C SER A 31 -40.85 62.63 18.13
N ILE A 32 -41.17 61.44 17.60
CA ILE A 32 -42.52 61.06 17.15
C ILE A 32 -43.53 61.14 18.29
N ILE A 33 -43.24 60.52 19.44
CA ILE A 33 -44.10 60.57 20.63
C ILE A 33 -44.39 62.02 21.04
N LYS A 34 -43.36 62.88 21.05
CA LYS A 34 -43.52 64.30 21.40
C LYS A 34 -44.37 65.08 20.40
N LYS A 35 -44.37 64.71 19.12
CA LYS A 35 -45.21 65.34 18.10
C LYS A 35 -46.67 64.90 18.23
N ILE A 36 -46.91 63.61 18.49
CA ILE A 36 -48.24 63.07 18.73
C ILE A 36 -48.89 63.71 19.97
N GLU A 37 -48.15 63.80 21.09
CA GLU A 37 -48.65 64.41 22.33
C GLU A 37 -48.92 65.93 22.22
N LYS A 38 -48.36 66.61 21.22
CA LYS A 38 -48.57 68.04 20.96
C LYS A 38 -49.71 68.33 19.97
N SER A 39 -50.33 67.30 19.41
CA SER A 39 -51.46 67.46 18.51
C SER A 39 -52.67 68.05 19.26
N PRO A 40 -53.39 69.03 18.69
CA PRO A 40 -54.55 69.66 19.34
C PRO A 40 -55.67 68.65 19.66
N ASP A 41 -55.76 67.56 18.89
CA ASP A 41 -56.77 66.51 19.02
C ASP A 41 -56.25 65.24 19.73
N PHE A 42 -55.17 65.37 20.51
CA PHE A 42 -54.56 64.23 21.19
C PHE A 42 -55.43 63.70 22.35
N ASP A 43 -56.03 62.52 22.14
CA ASP A 43 -56.60 61.71 23.21
C ASP A 43 -55.66 60.55 23.58
N ARG A 44 -55.24 60.52 24.84
CA ARG A 44 -54.27 59.53 25.34
C ARG A 44 -54.83 58.11 25.35
N GLY A 45 -56.12 57.94 25.69
CA GLY A 45 -56.75 56.62 25.76
C GLY A 45 -56.95 56.03 24.37
N PHE A 46 -57.33 56.87 23.41
CA PHE A 46 -57.44 56.55 22.00
C PHE A 46 -56.08 56.18 21.41
N ALA A 47 -55.05 57.01 21.58
CA ALA A 47 -53.72 56.74 21.03
C ALA A 47 -53.10 55.43 21.54
N LEU A 48 -53.28 55.13 22.84
CA LEU A 48 -52.82 53.86 23.42
C LEU A 48 -53.62 52.65 22.94
N SER A 49 -54.93 52.81 22.70
CA SER A 49 -55.76 51.74 22.16
C SER A 49 -55.41 51.44 20.70
N GLN A 50 -55.18 52.49 19.90
CA GLN A 50 -54.80 52.36 18.49
C GLN A 50 -53.42 51.72 18.33
N ILE A 51 -52.40 52.19 19.05
CA ILE A 51 -51.05 51.61 18.93
C ILE A 51 -50.99 50.17 19.41
N LYS A 52 -51.81 49.81 20.41
CA LYS A 52 -51.94 48.43 20.87
C LYS A 52 -52.52 47.56 19.76
N LEU A 53 -53.62 47.99 19.14
CA LEU A 53 -54.23 47.28 18.01
C LEU A 53 -53.27 47.12 16.82
N LEU A 54 -52.54 48.18 16.46
CA LEU A 54 -51.53 48.15 15.40
C LEU A 54 -50.39 47.17 15.71
N SER A 55 -49.93 47.15 16.96
CA SER A 55 -48.88 46.23 17.40
C SER A 55 -49.34 44.77 17.38
N GLU A 56 -50.60 44.51 17.77
CA GLU A 56 -51.22 43.18 17.73
C GLU A 56 -51.42 42.70 16.29
N ASP A 57 -51.91 43.56 15.39
CA ASP A 57 -52.09 43.23 13.96
C ASP A 57 -50.75 42.93 13.26
N ARG A 58 -49.68 43.66 13.59
CA ARG A 58 -48.34 43.35 13.07
C ARG A 58 -47.85 41.98 13.56
N ILE A 59 -47.94 41.71 14.87
CA ILE A 59 -47.50 40.42 15.43
C ILE A 59 -48.28 39.28 14.79
N GLU A 60 -49.59 39.45 14.56
CA GLU A 60 -50.42 38.45 13.91
C GLU A 60 -50.04 38.23 12.43
N LYS A 61 -49.68 39.28 11.70
CA LYS A 61 -49.16 39.18 10.33
C LYS A 61 -47.80 38.48 10.27
N GLU A 62 -46.90 38.80 11.18
CA GLU A 62 -45.59 38.13 11.30
C GLU A 62 -45.77 36.64 11.59
N ARG A 63 -46.64 36.29 12.56
CA ARG A 63 -46.96 34.88 12.86
C ARG A 63 -47.56 34.14 11.66
N LYS A 64 -48.46 34.77 10.91
CA LYS A 64 -49.03 34.18 9.69
C LYS A 64 -47.99 34.00 8.59
N GLN A 65 -47.05 34.93 8.47
CA GLN A 65 -45.96 34.83 7.50
C GLN A 65 -44.99 33.69 7.88
N GLU A 66 -44.63 33.59 9.16
CA GLU A 66 -43.81 32.49 9.67
C GLU A 66 -44.49 31.13 9.46
N GLU A 67 -45.79 31.02 9.73
CA GLU A 67 -46.55 29.77 9.49
C GLU A 67 -46.58 29.40 8.00
N LEU A 68 -46.68 30.37 7.10
CA LEU A 68 -46.61 30.13 5.65
C LEU A 68 -45.22 29.69 5.22
N ASP A 69 -44.18 30.33 5.74
CA ASP A 69 -42.78 29.99 5.43
C ASP A 69 -42.42 28.59 5.96
N GLU A 70 -42.93 28.20 7.14
CA GLU A 70 -42.77 26.84 7.67
C GLU A 70 -43.52 25.81 6.82
N LYS A 71 -44.78 26.08 6.44
CA LYS A 71 -45.53 25.19 5.54
C LYS A 71 -44.87 25.04 4.17
N GLN A 72 -44.27 26.11 3.65
CA GLN A 72 -43.55 26.08 2.38
C GLN A 72 -42.29 25.21 2.50
N LYS A 73 -41.49 25.41 3.55
CA LYS A 73 -40.30 24.57 3.81
C LYS A 73 -40.65 23.10 3.96
N GLU A 74 -41.72 22.80 4.69
CA GLU A 74 -42.21 21.43 4.88
C GLU A 74 -42.71 20.82 3.56
N SER A 75 -43.39 21.60 2.71
CA SER A 75 -43.80 21.16 1.37
C SER A 75 -42.60 20.86 0.48
N ASP A 76 -41.58 21.73 0.50
CA ASP A 76 -40.36 21.58 -0.30
C ASP A 76 -39.50 20.40 0.17
N GLU A 77 -39.51 20.11 1.48
CA GLU A 77 -38.86 18.93 2.04
C GLU A 77 -39.59 17.64 1.66
N ARG A 78 -40.92 17.59 1.80
CA ARG A 78 -41.73 16.45 1.35
C ARG A 78 -41.57 16.21 -0.16
N GLU A 79 -41.45 17.26 -0.96
CA GLU A 79 -41.22 17.11 -2.40
C GLU A 79 -39.82 16.56 -2.69
N ARG A 80 -38.78 17.02 -1.98
CA ARG A 80 -37.43 16.43 -2.08
C ARG A 80 -37.39 14.97 -1.65
N GLU A 81 -38.11 14.62 -0.59
CA GLU A 81 -38.25 13.22 -0.15
C GLU A 81 -38.95 12.36 -1.20
N ARG A 82 -40.09 12.82 -1.75
CA ARG A 82 -40.78 12.13 -2.85
C ARG A 82 -39.89 11.95 -4.07
N GLN A 83 -39.11 12.98 -4.44
CA GLN A 83 -38.16 12.90 -5.54
C GLN A 83 -37.03 11.92 -5.26
N PHE A 84 -36.53 11.87 -4.02
CA PHE A 84 -35.53 10.92 -3.61
C PHE A 84 -36.07 9.47 -3.66
N GLU A 85 -37.27 9.22 -3.13
CA GLU A 85 -37.92 7.91 -3.23
C GLU A 85 -38.20 7.51 -4.67
N LEU A 86 -38.69 8.43 -5.50
CA LEU A 86 -38.92 8.17 -6.92
C LEU A 86 -37.62 7.84 -7.65
N ASN A 87 -36.52 8.55 -7.35
CA ASN A 87 -35.20 8.23 -7.92
C ASN A 87 -34.68 6.89 -7.43
N LYS A 88 -34.89 6.54 -6.15
CA LYS A 88 -34.53 5.24 -5.58
C LYS A 88 -35.31 4.11 -6.26
N LEU A 89 -36.62 4.26 -6.43
CA LEU A 89 -37.48 3.31 -7.15
C LEU A 89 -37.11 3.23 -8.63
N LYS A 90 -36.78 4.35 -9.30
CA LYS A 90 -36.28 4.34 -10.68
C LYS A 90 -34.95 3.61 -10.82
N LEU A 91 -34.02 3.76 -9.87
CA LEU A 91 -32.75 3.02 -9.85
C LEU A 91 -33.01 1.52 -9.63
N GLN A 92 -33.89 1.16 -8.71
CA GLN A 92 -34.30 -0.22 -8.47
C GLN A 92 -34.99 -0.81 -9.70
N GLN A 93 -35.94 -0.10 -10.32
CA GLN A 93 -36.62 -0.53 -11.53
C GLN A 93 -35.68 -0.57 -12.74
N GLN A 94 -34.70 0.34 -12.87
CA GLN A 94 -33.63 0.19 -13.87
C GLN A 94 -32.81 -1.06 -13.60
N SER A 95 -32.44 -1.36 -12.36
CA SER A 95 -31.70 -2.60 -12.02
C SER A 95 -32.54 -3.87 -12.28
N GLU A 96 -33.86 -3.83 -12.04
CA GLU A 96 -34.78 -4.95 -12.27
C GLU A 96 -35.17 -5.10 -13.76
N THR A 97 -35.31 -4.00 -14.51
CA THR A 97 -35.57 -4.03 -15.96
C THR A 97 -34.32 -4.37 -16.78
N VAL A 98 -33.13 -4.12 -16.23
CA VAL A 98 -31.87 -4.72 -16.70
C VAL A 98 -31.94 -6.24 -16.48
N SER A 99 -32.29 -6.69 -15.26
CA SER A 99 -32.38 -8.12 -14.94
C SER A 99 -33.50 -8.91 -15.64
N LEU A 100 -34.60 -8.28 -16.09
CA LEU A 100 -35.74 -8.95 -16.75
C LEU A 100 -35.75 -8.86 -18.29
N ASN A 101 -34.91 -8.00 -18.89
CA ASN A 101 -34.75 -7.93 -20.35
C ASN A 101 -33.52 -8.69 -20.88
N SER A 102 -32.73 -9.32 -20.00
CA SER A 102 -31.56 -10.11 -20.38
C SER A 102 -31.87 -11.58 -20.65
N SER A 103 -32.78 -11.84 -21.60
CA SER A 103 -32.69 -13.09 -22.39
C SER A 103 -31.66 -12.97 -23.52
N GLY A 104 -30.87 -11.89 -23.56
CA GLY A 104 -29.61 -11.80 -24.27
C GLY A 104 -28.51 -11.57 -23.24
N ARG A 105 -27.47 -12.43 -23.26
CA ARG A 105 -26.22 -12.31 -22.47
C ARG A 105 -25.91 -10.85 -22.13
N GLU A 106 -26.18 -10.47 -20.89
CA GLU A 106 -25.57 -9.31 -20.27
C GLU A 106 -24.07 -9.55 -20.25
N ARG A 107 -23.37 -9.00 -21.24
CA ARG A 107 -21.97 -8.66 -21.03
C ARG A 107 -21.98 -7.57 -19.97
N LYS A 108 -21.88 -7.98 -18.70
CA LYS A 108 -21.35 -7.13 -17.64
C LYS A 108 -20.16 -6.40 -18.26
N ILE A 109 -20.22 -5.08 -18.34
CA ILE A 109 -19.04 -4.30 -18.74
C ILE A 109 -18.10 -4.42 -17.54
N THR A 110 -17.39 -5.55 -17.46
CA THR A 110 -16.33 -5.75 -16.51
C THR A 110 -15.27 -4.70 -16.81
N PRO A 111 -14.77 -3.97 -15.80
CA PRO A 111 -13.63 -3.08 -15.99
C PRO A 111 -12.49 -3.92 -16.57
N SER A 112 -12.18 -3.72 -17.84
CA SER A 112 -11.16 -4.52 -18.49
C SER A 112 -9.80 -4.15 -17.87
N LEU A 113 -9.18 -5.10 -17.16
CA LEU A 113 -7.84 -4.93 -16.57
C LEU A 113 -6.80 -4.46 -17.60
N LYS A 114 -7.05 -4.74 -18.88
CA LYS A 114 -6.27 -4.23 -20.03
C LYS A 114 -6.08 -2.71 -20.03
N ASN A 115 -7.04 -1.95 -19.49
CA ASN A 115 -6.97 -0.49 -19.45
C ASN A 115 -6.38 0.03 -18.13
N MET A 116 -6.30 -0.81 -17.10
CA MET A 116 -5.85 -0.43 -15.75
C MET A 116 -4.40 -0.82 -15.47
N MET A 117 -3.90 -1.85 -16.17
CA MET A 117 -2.55 -2.36 -16.00
C MET A 117 -1.74 -2.22 -17.29
N HIS A 118 -0.44 -1.94 -17.14
CA HIS A 118 0.50 -2.04 -18.25
C HIS A 118 0.69 -3.49 -18.64
N LYS A 119 0.98 -3.73 -19.93
CA LYS A 119 1.37 -5.06 -20.42
C LYS A 119 2.66 -5.51 -19.73
N PHE A 120 2.73 -6.81 -19.45
CA PHE A 120 3.93 -7.39 -18.86
C PHE A 120 5.12 -7.27 -19.83
N ASP A 121 6.24 -6.78 -19.33
CA ASP A 121 7.50 -6.72 -20.07
C ASP A 121 8.48 -7.77 -19.54
N MET A 122 8.90 -8.69 -20.41
CA MET A 122 9.78 -9.81 -20.05
C MET A 122 11.20 -9.36 -19.68
N GLU A 123 11.64 -8.18 -20.12
CA GLU A 123 13.01 -7.70 -19.91
C GLU A 123 13.16 -6.91 -18.62
N THR A 124 12.13 -6.15 -18.25
CA THR A 124 12.21 -5.19 -17.14
C THR A 124 11.32 -5.55 -15.96
N SER A 125 10.23 -6.31 -16.18
CA SER A 125 9.22 -6.56 -15.15
C SER A 125 9.48 -7.84 -14.38
N ASP A 126 9.32 -7.79 -13.07
CA ASP A 126 9.33 -8.98 -12.22
C ASP A 126 7.97 -9.69 -12.29
N ILE A 127 7.93 -10.89 -12.87
CA ILE A 127 6.69 -11.66 -13.01
C ILE A 127 5.98 -11.92 -11.67
N SER A 128 6.72 -12.08 -10.56
CA SER A 128 6.11 -12.35 -9.26
C SER A 128 5.40 -11.13 -8.69
N LEU A 129 6.02 -9.95 -8.78
CA LEU A 129 5.39 -8.68 -8.41
C LEU A 129 4.21 -8.36 -9.36
N TYR A 130 4.36 -8.66 -10.65
CA TYR A 130 3.33 -8.43 -11.65
C TYR A 130 2.08 -9.28 -11.40
N LEU A 131 2.23 -10.57 -11.12
CA LEU A 131 1.11 -11.47 -10.81
C LEU A 131 0.41 -11.06 -9.50
N ASN A 132 1.18 -10.67 -8.48
CA ASN A 132 0.59 -10.13 -7.24
C ASN A 132 -0.18 -8.82 -7.47
N LEU A 133 0.35 -7.93 -8.30
CA LEU A 133 -0.36 -6.71 -8.68
C LEU A 133 -1.64 -7.06 -9.44
N PHE A 134 -1.57 -8.01 -10.38
CA PHE A 134 -2.73 -8.49 -11.13
C PHE A 134 -3.82 -9.03 -10.21
N GLU A 135 -3.50 -9.92 -9.27
CA GLU A 135 -4.46 -10.48 -8.31
C GLU A 135 -5.15 -9.39 -7.49
N ARG A 136 -4.38 -8.38 -7.03
CA ARG A 136 -4.96 -7.25 -6.29
C ARG A 136 -5.91 -6.44 -7.16
N GLN A 137 -5.54 -6.16 -8.41
CA GLN A 137 -6.40 -5.41 -9.32
C GLN A 137 -7.65 -6.18 -9.72
N ALA A 138 -7.53 -7.49 -9.96
CA ALA A 138 -8.65 -8.36 -10.25
C ALA A 138 -9.64 -8.41 -9.09
N LYS A 139 -9.15 -8.53 -7.84
CA LYS A 139 -9.97 -8.45 -6.62
C LYS A 139 -10.61 -7.08 -6.43
N MET A 140 -9.88 -5.99 -6.69
CA MET A 140 -10.41 -4.63 -6.60
C MET A 140 -11.49 -4.33 -7.65
N ALA A 141 -11.38 -4.95 -8.83
CA ALA A 141 -12.34 -4.81 -9.93
C ALA A 141 -13.50 -5.82 -9.85
N ASP A 142 -13.58 -6.61 -8.77
CA ASP A 142 -14.61 -7.64 -8.52
C ASP A 142 -14.78 -8.61 -9.70
N ILE A 143 -13.64 -9.05 -10.25
CA ILE A 143 -13.61 -9.98 -11.37
C ILE A 143 -13.69 -11.40 -10.84
N GLU A 144 -14.59 -12.19 -11.41
CA GLU A 144 -14.75 -13.60 -11.09
C GLU A 144 -13.45 -14.38 -11.39
N GLU A 145 -13.01 -15.25 -10.47
CA GLU A 145 -11.74 -15.99 -10.57
C GLU A 145 -11.64 -16.83 -11.87
N SER A 146 -12.78 -17.30 -12.40
CA SER A 146 -12.86 -18.01 -13.68
C SER A 146 -12.40 -17.16 -14.87
N GLU A 147 -12.50 -15.83 -14.80
CA GLU A 147 -12.11 -14.89 -15.85
C GLU A 147 -10.70 -14.31 -15.66
N TRP A 148 -10.02 -14.63 -14.56
CA TRP A 148 -8.69 -14.08 -14.28
C TRP A 148 -7.67 -14.49 -15.33
N VAL A 149 -7.65 -15.76 -15.74
CA VAL A 149 -6.71 -16.23 -16.75
C VAL A 149 -6.95 -15.53 -18.10
N ASN A 150 -8.21 -15.32 -18.49
CA ASN A 150 -8.57 -14.60 -19.71
C ASN A 150 -8.03 -13.15 -19.70
N HIS A 151 -8.18 -12.46 -18.57
CA HIS A 151 -7.65 -11.11 -18.41
C HIS A 151 -6.11 -11.08 -18.34
N LEU A 152 -5.49 -12.07 -17.71
CA LEU A 152 -4.04 -12.20 -17.68
C LEU A 152 -3.48 -12.41 -19.10
N LEU A 153 -4.10 -13.27 -19.91
CA LEU A 153 -3.68 -13.51 -21.30
C LEU A 153 -3.68 -12.23 -22.15
N ALA A 154 -4.62 -11.31 -21.91
CA ALA A 154 -4.68 -10.03 -22.62
C ALA A 154 -3.54 -9.06 -22.25
N LEU A 155 -2.92 -9.27 -21.09
CA LEU A 155 -1.86 -8.44 -20.52
C LEU A 155 -0.45 -9.01 -20.74
N LEU A 156 -0.34 -10.31 -21.02
CA LEU A 156 0.93 -10.99 -21.29
C LEU A 156 1.38 -10.81 -22.76
N PRO A 157 2.69 -10.77 -23.03
CA PRO A 157 3.24 -10.92 -24.36
C PRO A 157 2.79 -12.23 -25.03
N VAL A 158 2.62 -12.18 -26.35
CA VAL A 158 2.16 -13.32 -27.17
C VAL A 158 2.94 -14.60 -26.90
N LYS A 159 4.27 -14.51 -26.75
CA LYS A 159 5.13 -15.67 -26.46
C LYS A 159 4.76 -16.40 -25.15
N LEU A 160 4.32 -15.68 -24.12
CA LEU A 160 3.90 -16.28 -22.85
C LEU A 160 2.47 -16.82 -22.96
N ALA A 161 1.58 -16.07 -23.60
CA ALA A 161 0.20 -16.50 -23.87
C ALA A 161 0.16 -17.82 -24.68
N GLU A 162 1.01 -17.96 -25.69
CA GLU A 162 1.16 -19.19 -26.48
C GLU A 162 1.56 -20.41 -25.65
N GLN A 163 2.28 -20.21 -24.54
CA GLN A 163 2.66 -21.32 -23.66
C GLN A 163 1.54 -21.70 -22.70
N ILE A 164 0.74 -20.72 -22.27
CA ILE A 164 -0.44 -20.97 -21.46
C ILE A 164 -1.48 -21.72 -22.30
N ILE A 165 -1.75 -21.31 -23.53
CA ILE A 165 -2.74 -21.97 -24.42
C ILE A 165 -2.38 -23.43 -24.73
N LYS A 166 -1.10 -23.83 -24.63
CA LYS A 166 -0.67 -25.23 -24.80
C LYS A 166 -0.98 -26.11 -23.58
N LEU A 167 -1.42 -25.54 -22.46
CA LEU A 167 -1.88 -26.29 -21.29
C LEU A 167 -3.27 -26.87 -21.56
N PRO A 168 -3.62 -28.03 -20.96
CA PRO A 168 -4.93 -28.63 -21.15
C PRO A 168 -6.06 -27.68 -20.68
N GLU A 169 -7.17 -27.63 -21.41
CA GLU A 169 -8.28 -26.69 -21.18
C GLU A 169 -8.83 -26.74 -19.75
N ASN A 170 -8.87 -27.93 -19.16
CA ASN A 170 -9.33 -28.14 -17.77
C ASN A 170 -8.52 -27.34 -16.73
N ASN A 171 -7.29 -26.96 -17.05
CA ASN A 171 -6.40 -26.22 -16.15
C ASN A 171 -6.34 -24.72 -16.48
N LEU A 172 -6.98 -24.27 -17.56
CA LEU A 172 -6.97 -22.86 -17.98
C LEU A 172 -7.94 -21.99 -17.18
N ALA A 173 -8.89 -22.59 -16.47
CA ALA A 173 -9.75 -21.88 -15.52
C ALA A 173 -9.09 -21.72 -14.14
N ASP A 174 -8.03 -22.49 -13.84
CA ASP A 174 -7.34 -22.46 -12.55
C ASP A 174 -6.17 -21.46 -12.61
N PHE A 175 -6.42 -20.27 -12.05
CA PHE A 175 -5.42 -19.21 -11.98
C PHE A 175 -4.17 -19.64 -11.18
N GLU A 176 -4.32 -20.37 -10.08
CA GLU A 176 -3.19 -20.81 -9.25
C GLU A 176 -2.29 -21.78 -10.03
N PHE A 177 -2.89 -22.67 -10.82
CA PHE A 177 -2.14 -23.54 -11.72
C PHE A 177 -1.37 -22.74 -12.78
N VAL A 178 -2.02 -21.76 -13.44
CA VAL A 178 -1.38 -20.91 -14.46
C VAL A 178 -0.27 -20.07 -13.85
N LYS A 179 -0.49 -19.49 -12.67
CA LYS A 179 0.49 -18.75 -11.88
C LYS A 179 1.71 -19.63 -11.57
N ALA A 180 1.51 -20.83 -11.06
CA ALA A 180 2.60 -21.77 -10.79
C ALA A 180 3.41 -22.11 -12.06
N LYS A 181 2.74 -22.35 -13.19
CA LYS A 181 3.41 -22.60 -14.48
C LYS A 181 4.18 -21.41 -15.01
N LEU A 182 3.67 -20.20 -14.84
CA LEU A 182 4.40 -18.98 -15.19
C LEU A 182 5.65 -18.84 -14.31
N LEU A 183 5.53 -18.97 -13.00
CA LEU A 183 6.67 -18.89 -12.08
C LEU A 183 7.75 -19.94 -12.42
N GLU A 184 7.35 -21.18 -12.73
CA GLU A 184 8.24 -22.25 -13.18
C GLU A 184 9.04 -21.84 -14.43
N ARG A 185 8.38 -21.22 -15.43
CA ARG A 185 9.05 -20.75 -16.66
C ARG A 185 10.10 -19.68 -16.42
N PHE A 186 9.84 -18.77 -15.48
CA PHE A 186 10.81 -17.75 -15.05
C PHE A 186 11.86 -18.29 -14.06
N LYS A 187 11.88 -19.60 -13.80
CA LYS A 187 12.77 -20.27 -12.84
C LYS A 187 12.66 -19.67 -11.44
N LEU A 188 11.48 -19.15 -11.08
CA LEU A 188 11.18 -18.64 -9.76
C LEU A 188 10.74 -19.81 -8.87
N ASN A 189 11.73 -20.45 -8.27
CA ASN A 189 11.54 -21.45 -7.22
C ASN A 189 11.79 -20.82 -5.84
N ALA A 190 11.62 -21.62 -4.78
CA ALA A 190 11.86 -21.19 -3.40
C ALA A 190 13.24 -20.52 -3.20
N GLU A 191 14.30 -21.05 -3.83
CA GLU A 191 15.66 -20.49 -3.72
C GLU A 191 15.79 -19.15 -4.47
N ALA A 192 15.09 -18.97 -5.59
CA ALA A 192 15.07 -17.71 -6.33
C ALA A 192 14.35 -16.62 -5.52
N PHE A 193 13.19 -16.92 -4.92
CA PHE A 193 12.49 -16.00 -4.02
C PHE A 193 13.33 -15.63 -2.81
N ARG A 194 13.92 -16.62 -2.15
CA ARG A 194 14.90 -16.43 -1.07
C ARG A 194 16.04 -15.51 -1.49
N SER A 195 16.65 -15.77 -2.65
CA SER A 195 17.76 -14.99 -3.15
C SER A 195 17.35 -13.54 -3.41
N LYS A 196 16.18 -13.31 -4.02
CA LYS A 196 15.62 -11.97 -4.23
C LYS A 196 15.34 -11.25 -2.92
N PHE A 197 14.82 -11.94 -1.91
CA PHE A 197 14.56 -11.39 -0.58
C PHE A 197 15.87 -11.01 0.14
N ILE A 198 16.85 -11.92 0.20
CA ILE A 198 18.10 -11.71 0.94
C ILE A 198 19.03 -10.71 0.26
N ASN A 199 19.14 -10.80 -1.07
CA ASN A 199 20.03 -9.94 -1.85
C ASN A 199 19.31 -8.70 -2.39
N PHE A 200 18.10 -8.41 -1.91
CA PHE A 200 17.33 -7.25 -2.35
C PHE A 200 18.15 -5.97 -2.23
N GLN A 201 18.33 -5.28 -3.34
CA GLN A 201 18.94 -3.96 -3.38
C GLN A 201 17.86 -2.96 -3.77
N ARG A 202 17.69 -1.95 -2.93
CA ARG A 202 16.73 -0.88 -3.19
C ARG A 202 17.14 -0.13 -4.48
N PRO A 203 16.29 -0.09 -5.51
CA PRO A 203 16.54 0.74 -6.68
C PRO A 203 16.50 2.23 -6.31
N GLN A 204 17.37 3.03 -6.93
CA GLN A 204 17.39 4.48 -6.69
C GLN A 204 16.04 5.11 -7.06
N GLY A 205 15.50 5.94 -6.16
CA GLY A 205 14.22 6.64 -6.39
C GLY A 205 12.95 5.91 -5.94
N THR A 206 13.04 4.66 -5.46
CA THR A 206 11.87 3.92 -4.93
C THR A 206 11.43 4.42 -3.56
N LEU A 207 10.13 4.46 -3.25
CA LEU A 207 9.66 4.80 -1.90
C LEU A 207 9.92 3.62 -0.95
N TRP A 208 10.15 3.92 0.33
CA TRP A 208 10.32 2.87 1.35
C TRP A 208 9.08 1.98 1.52
N LYS A 209 7.88 2.51 1.24
CA LYS A 209 6.64 1.73 1.26
C LYS A 209 6.62 0.67 0.16
N ASP A 210 7.13 1.00 -1.02
CA ASP A 210 7.23 0.07 -2.15
C ASP A 210 8.24 -1.03 -1.84
N VAL A 211 9.38 -0.68 -1.23
CA VAL A 211 10.37 -1.66 -0.76
C VAL A 211 9.78 -2.66 0.24
N ILE A 212 8.93 -2.20 1.17
CA ILE A 212 8.24 -3.10 2.11
C ILE A 212 7.31 -4.05 1.35
N PHE A 213 6.59 -3.54 0.36
CA PHE A 213 5.69 -4.36 -0.45
C PHE A 213 6.45 -5.43 -1.26
N ASP A 214 7.55 -5.05 -1.92
CA ASP A 214 8.38 -5.98 -2.68
C ASP A 214 8.97 -7.07 -1.78
N LEU A 215 9.56 -6.68 -0.64
CA LEU A 215 10.13 -7.63 0.32
C LEU A 215 9.09 -8.60 0.88
N ARG A 216 7.88 -8.13 1.18
CA ARG A 216 6.77 -9.00 1.60
C ARG A 216 6.41 -9.98 0.50
N THR A 217 6.28 -9.50 -0.74
CA THR A 217 5.94 -10.36 -1.88
C THR A 217 6.98 -11.46 -2.10
N TYR A 218 8.28 -11.15 -1.97
CA TYR A 218 9.31 -12.18 -2.08
C TYR A 218 9.32 -13.16 -0.91
N LEU A 219 9.02 -12.70 0.31
CA LEU A 219 8.91 -13.57 1.47
C LEU A 219 7.70 -14.50 1.33
N ASP A 220 6.54 -13.96 0.97
CA ASP A 220 5.30 -14.72 0.80
C ASP A 220 5.49 -15.78 -0.30
N GLY A 221 6.05 -15.40 -1.46
CA GLY A 221 6.36 -16.35 -2.52
C GLY A 221 7.39 -17.43 -2.11
N TRP A 222 8.33 -17.10 -1.20
CA TRP A 222 9.25 -18.09 -0.64
C TRP A 222 8.52 -19.09 0.28
N LEU A 223 7.62 -18.60 1.14
CA LEU A 223 6.84 -19.42 2.06
C LEU A 223 5.84 -20.31 1.33
N GLU A 224 5.13 -19.77 0.34
CA GLU A 224 4.20 -20.51 -0.52
C GLU A 224 4.90 -21.65 -1.26
N SER A 225 6.09 -21.39 -1.83
CA SER A 225 6.89 -22.41 -2.53
C SER A 225 7.33 -23.58 -1.65
N LEU A 226 7.35 -23.38 -0.32
CA LEU A 226 7.75 -24.39 0.67
C LEU A 226 6.57 -24.87 1.53
N GLU A 227 5.35 -24.44 1.20
CA GLU A 227 4.11 -24.74 1.92
C GLU A 227 4.17 -24.40 3.42
N VAL A 228 4.96 -23.38 3.80
CA VAL A 228 5.12 -22.95 5.19
C VAL A 228 3.95 -22.02 5.58
N LYS A 229 2.99 -22.54 6.34
CA LYS A 229 1.78 -21.80 6.77
C LYS A 229 1.85 -21.30 8.21
N ASP A 230 2.66 -21.93 9.05
CA ASP A 230 2.69 -21.68 10.49
C ASP A 230 3.88 -20.83 10.92
N PHE A 231 3.69 -20.07 12.01
CA PHE A 231 4.78 -19.30 12.62
C PHE A 231 5.95 -20.19 13.08
N LYS A 232 5.67 -21.44 13.50
CA LYS A 232 6.71 -22.42 13.81
C LYS A 232 7.55 -22.73 12.56
N GLY A 233 6.91 -23.06 11.45
CA GLY A 233 7.61 -23.35 10.20
C GLY A 233 8.43 -22.15 9.70
N LEU A 234 7.95 -20.91 9.91
CA LEU A 234 8.74 -19.72 9.61
C LEU A 234 10.01 -19.64 10.48
N LYS A 235 9.91 -19.89 11.79
CA LYS A 235 11.08 -19.91 12.69
C LYS A 235 12.09 -20.96 12.25
N ASP A 236 11.61 -22.17 11.98
CA ASP A 236 12.42 -23.31 11.55
C ASP A 236 13.14 -22.98 10.22
N LEU A 237 12.42 -22.40 9.25
CA LEU A 237 12.96 -21.92 7.99
C LEU A 237 14.06 -20.86 8.19
N MET A 238 13.84 -19.89 9.09
CA MET A 238 14.84 -18.85 9.38
C MET A 238 16.11 -19.45 10.00
N VAL A 239 15.99 -20.43 10.90
CA VAL A 239 17.14 -21.12 11.49
C VAL A 239 17.85 -21.97 10.44
N ALA A 240 17.12 -22.74 9.63
CA ALA A 240 17.67 -23.53 8.53
C ALA A 240 18.40 -22.64 7.53
N ASP A 241 17.86 -21.47 7.18
CA ASP A 241 18.52 -20.49 6.31
C ASP A 241 19.87 -20.01 6.88
N GLN A 242 19.92 -19.76 8.19
CA GLN A 242 21.14 -19.36 8.87
C GLN A 242 22.18 -20.49 8.93
N LEU A 243 21.76 -21.75 9.05
CA LEU A 243 22.64 -22.91 8.93
C LEU A 243 23.20 -23.04 7.50
N LYS A 244 22.35 -22.90 6.48
CA LYS A 244 22.76 -22.90 5.06
C LYS A 244 23.81 -21.83 4.74
N LYS A 245 23.78 -20.67 5.41
CA LYS A 245 24.79 -19.61 5.25
C LYS A 245 26.16 -19.98 5.84
N ARG A 246 26.20 -20.84 6.86
CA ARG A 246 27.42 -21.32 7.52
C ARG A 246 28.02 -22.56 6.86
N ALA A 247 27.22 -23.29 6.09
CA ALA A 247 27.67 -24.46 5.35
C ALA A 247 28.79 -24.12 4.35
N SER A 248 29.78 -25.02 4.28
CA SER A 248 30.87 -24.93 3.31
C SER A 248 30.37 -25.10 1.86
N PRO A 249 31.06 -24.55 0.85
CA PRO A 249 30.64 -24.68 -0.55
C PRO A 249 30.58 -26.15 -1.02
N GLU A 250 31.43 -27.04 -0.49
CA GLU A 250 31.40 -28.47 -0.77
C GLU A 250 30.10 -29.15 -0.30
N MET A 251 29.56 -28.73 0.85
CA MET A 251 28.28 -29.24 1.35
C MET A 251 27.12 -28.77 0.48
N LYS A 252 27.17 -27.52 0.00
CA LYS A 252 26.14 -26.96 -0.90
C LYS A 252 26.05 -27.75 -2.20
N ASP A 253 27.20 -28.07 -2.76
CA ASP A 253 27.30 -28.85 -4.00
C ASP A 253 26.72 -30.25 -3.83
N LYS A 254 27.02 -30.91 -2.69
CA LYS A 254 26.54 -32.27 -2.40
C LYS A 254 25.02 -32.37 -2.28
N PHE A 255 24.37 -31.31 -1.81
CA PHE A 255 22.94 -31.30 -1.52
C PHE A 255 22.14 -30.38 -2.44
N LEU A 256 22.70 -29.98 -3.59
CA LEU A 256 22.16 -28.95 -4.48
C LEU A 256 20.67 -29.16 -4.81
N ASP A 257 20.29 -30.39 -5.18
CA ASP A 257 18.93 -30.76 -5.59
C ASP A 257 17.90 -30.68 -4.44
N SER A 258 18.37 -30.85 -3.21
CA SER A 258 17.57 -30.81 -1.98
C SER A 258 17.70 -29.49 -1.21
N TRP A 259 18.62 -28.62 -1.63
CA TRP A 259 19.04 -27.44 -0.87
C TRP A 259 17.89 -26.47 -0.60
N SER A 260 17.04 -26.27 -1.60
CA SER A 260 15.88 -25.39 -1.54
C SER A 260 14.75 -25.95 -0.67
N LYS A 261 14.64 -27.27 -0.52
CA LYS A 261 13.53 -27.95 0.17
C LYS A 261 13.71 -28.06 1.68
N PHE A 262 14.93 -27.85 2.18
CA PHE A 262 15.20 -27.92 3.62
C PHE A 262 14.59 -26.74 4.37
N CYS A 263 13.54 -27.02 5.14
CA CYS A 263 12.91 -26.06 6.06
C CYS A 263 13.17 -26.43 7.52
N ASP A 264 13.36 -27.71 7.81
CA ASP A 264 13.62 -28.21 9.16
C ASP A 264 15.11 -28.06 9.52
N PRO A 265 15.45 -27.29 10.57
CA PRO A 265 16.83 -27.12 11.01
C PRO A 265 17.44 -28.40 11.61
N GLU A 266 16.65 -29.26 12.26
CA GLU A 266 17.16 -30.48 12.90
C GLU A 266 17.58 -31.51 11.85
N ALA A 267 16.67 -31.83 10.92
CA ALA A 267 16.98 -32.73 9.80
C ALA A 267 18.11 -32.19 8.90
N LEU A 268 18.25 -30.85 8.79
CA LEU A 268 19.37 -30.25 8.05
C LEU A 268 20.70 -30.43 8.78
N ALA A 269 20.70 -30.25 10.11
CA ALA A 269 21.90 -30.43 10.93
C ALA A 269 22.38 -31.88 10.91
N GLU A 270 21.48 -32.85 11.04
CA GLU A 270 21.79 -34.28 10.95
C GLU A 270 22.51 -34.63 9.63
N LYS A 271 21.98 -34.14 8.49
CA LYS A 271 22.63 -34.34 7.18
C LYS A 271 24.00 -33.69 7.06
N PHE A 272 24.21 -32.54 7.71
CA PHE A 272 25.51 -31.88 7.72
C PHE A 272 26.52 -32.68 8.56
N ASP A 273 26.11 -33.15 9.72
CA ASP A 273 26.95 -33.95 10.62
C ASP A 273 27.29 -35.32 10.01
N ASP A 274 26.35 -35.97 9.31
CA ASP A 274 26.60 -37.20 8.56
C ASP A 274 27.68 -36.99 7.48
N TYR A 275 27.52 -35.92 6.69
CA TYR A 275 28.49 -35.58 5.65
C TYR A 275 29.87 -35.25 6.24
N GLU A 276 29.92 -34.47 7.33
CA GLU A 276 31.17 -34.19 8.03
C GLU A 276 31.83 -35.44 8.59
N SER A 277 31.06 -36.37 9.15
CA SER A 277 31.55 -37.63 9.71
C SER A 277 32.19 -38.49 8.63
N VAL A 278 31.52 -38.67 7.49
CA VAL A 278 32.08 -39.38 6.32
C VAL A 278 33.34 -38.69 5.79
N ARG A 279 33.34 -37.34 5.72
CA ARG A 279 34.50 -36.55 5.28
C ARG A 279 35.68 -36.66 6.26
N ARG A 280 35.43 -36.70 7.57
CA ARG A 280 36.46 -36.90 8.61
C ARG A 280 37.08 -38.30 8.52
N ILE A 281 36.27 -39.31 8.22
CA ILE A 281 36.74 -40.69 8.00
C ILE A 281 37.60 -40.77 6.73
N ASN A 282 37.14 -40.19 5.62
CA ASN A 282 37.83 -40.24 4.32
C ASN A 282 39.09 -39.36 4.25
N LYS A 283 39.26 -38.39 5.16
CA LYS A 283 40.48 -37.57 5.28
C LYS A 283 41.61 -38.22 6.08
N LYS A 284 41.47 -39.46 6.57
CA LYS A 284 42.59 -40.21 7.14
C LYS A 284 43.22 -41.17 6.11
N PRO A 285 44.39 -40.81 5.55
CA PRO A 285 45.39 -41.80 5.15
C PRO A 285 46.64 -41.67 6.03
N TRP A 286 46.92 -42.74 6.79
CA TRP A 286 48.24 -43.20 7.28
C TRP A 286 49.20 -42.16 7.89
N THR A 287 49.28 -42.14 9.22
CA THR A 287 50.53 -41.78 9.92
C THR A 287 51.38 -43.03 10.14
N VAL A 288 52.69 -42.78 10.09
CA VAL A 288 53.84 -43.56 10.59
C VAL A 288 54.67 -44.27 9.51
N LYS A 289 55.74 -43.60 9.06
CA LYS A 289 57.08 -44.19 9.14
C LYS A 289 58.04 -43.19 9.77
N ASN A 290 58.64 -43.64 10.86
CA ASN A 290 59.78 -43.06 11.55
C ASN A 290 60.94 -42.87 10.58
N THR A 291 61.67 -41.77 10.72
CA THR A 291 63.09 -41.76 10.39
C THR A 291 63.82 -40.86 11.38
N GLU A 292 64.50 -41.50 12.32
CA GLU A 292 65.56 -40.91 13.11
C GLU A 292 66.72 -40.48 12.19
N GLU A 293 67.30 -39.34 12.55
CA GLU A 293 68.68 -38.86 12.34
C GLU A 293 69.46 -39.20 11.05
N LYS A 294 69.94 -38.14 10.36
CA LYS A 294 71.39 -37.89 10.20
C LYS A 294 71.72 -36.46 9.74
N LYS A 295 72.77 -35.92 10.35
CA LYS A 295 73.38 -34.58 10.15
C LYS A 295 74.24 -34.50 8.88
N GLY A 296 74.45 -33.25 8.42
CA GLY A 296 75.50 -32.80 7.49
C GLY A 296 75.03 -32.67 6.04
N GLU A 297 75.38 -31.68 5.22
CA GLU A 297 76.27 -30.51 5.26
C GLU A 297 75.72 -29.50 4.21
N LYS A 298 75.99 -28.19 4.37
CA LYS A 298 75.88 -27.20 3.27
C LYS A 298 77.25 -27.11 2.56
N PRO A 299 77.36 -26.80 1.25
CA PRO A 299 77.46 -25.39 0.82
C PRO A 299 76.91 -25.07 -0.61
N LYS A 300 76.27 -23.91 -0.78
CA LYS A 300 76.69 -22.66 -1.47
C LYS A 300 76.48 -22.57 -3.01
N ALA A 301 75.62 -21.61 -3.35
CA ALA A 301 75.71 -20.59 -4.41
C ALA A 301 76.35 -20.93 -5.76
N PHE A 302 75.58 -20.72 -6.84
CA PHE A 302 76.14 -20.18 -8.08
C PHE A 302 75.21 -19.14 -8.69
N GLU A 303 75.68 -17.90 -8.64
CA GLU A 303 75.10 -16.71 -9.24
C GLU A 303 75.72 -16.56 -10.64
N LYS A 304 74.90 -16.42 -11.68
CA LYS A 304 75.38 -16.01 -13.01
C LYS A 304 74.47 -14.93 -13.59
N TYR A 305 74.95 -13.70 -13.50
CA TYR A 305 74.56 -12.58 -14.35
C TYR A 305 75.08 -12.79 -15.78
N ARG A 306 74.25 -12.53 -16.81
CA ARG A 306 74.52 -11.47 -17.81
C ARG A 306 73.39 -11.27 -18.84
N GLU A 307 72.86 -10.05 -18.79
CA GLU A 307 72.56 -9.10 -19.87
C GLU A 307 71.78 -9.47 -21.15
N ARG A 308 70.68 -8.71 -21.28
CA ARG A 308 69.80 -8.37 -22.42
C ARG A 308 70.48 -8.10 -23.78
N LYS A 309 69.78 -8.45 -24.86
CA LYS A 309 69.36 -7.50 -25.93
C LYS A 309 68.11 -7.98 -26.69
N ASN A 310 67.33 -6.99 -27.12
CA ASN A 310 65.95 -7.02 -27.61
C ASN A 310 65.78 -7.47 -29.08
N SER A 311 64.68 -8.17 -29.35
CA SER A 311 63.72 -7.97 -30.45
C SER A 311 62.45 -8.74 -30.01
N GLY A 312 61.20 -8.31 -30.15
CA GLY A 312 60.58 -7.23 -30.87
C GLY A 312 59.18 -7.70 -31.23
N GLU A 313 58.26 -7.83 -30.27
CA GLU A 313 56.82 -7.99 -30.57
C GLU A 313 55.99 -7.43 -29.40
N LYS A 314 55.33 -6.31 -29.66
CA LYS A 314 54.43 -5.63 -28.73
C LYS A 314 53.03 -6.22 -28.92
N HIS A 315 52.52 -6.94 -27.92
CA HIS A 315 51.09 -7.10 -27.73
C HIS A 315 50.70 -6.52 -26.37
N LEU A 316 49.84 -5.50 -26.43
CA LEU A 316 49.28 -4.80 -25.29
C LEU A 316 48.21 -5.67 -24.64
N ILE A 317 48.46 -6.16 -23.42
CA ILE A 317 47.39 -6.51 -22.47
C ILE A 317 47.66 -5.71 -21.20
N GLY A 318 46.75 -4.76 -20.95
CA GLY A 318 46.80 -3.87 -19.80
C GLY A 318 46.68 -4.63 -18.49
N VAL A 319 47.57 -4.26 -17.57
CA VAL A 319 47.56 -4.64 -16.16
C VAL A 319 46.44 -3.86 -15.45
N ILE A 320 45.54 -4.57 -14.74
CA ILE A 320 44.88 -3.99 -13.56
C ILE A 320 45.36 -4.73 -12.32
N ARG A 321 46.11 -3.96 -11.54
CA ARG A 321 46.69 -4.21 -10.23
C ARG A 321 45.55 -4.24 -9.20
N ILE A 322 45.31 -5.38 -8.56
CA ILE A 322 44.42 -5.44 -7.39
C ILE A 322 45.20 -4.87 -6.19
N HIS A 323 44.81 -3.67 -5.76
CA HIS A 323 45.11 -3.11 -4.45
C HIS A 323 43.79 -2.84 -3.72
N GLY A 324 43.71 -3.19 -2.43
CA GLY A 324 42.57 -2.95 -1.54
C GLY A 324 42.03 -4.27 -0.95
N SER A 325 42.73 -4.95 -0.05
CA SER A 325 43.04 -4.57 1.35
C SER A 325 41.80 -4.36 2.23
N ARG A 326 41.62 -5.31 3.16
CA ARG A 326 41.42 -5.15 4.62
C ARG A 326 40.33 -4.25 5.23
N GLU A 327 39.55 -3.46 4.50
CA GLU A 327 38.58 -2.53 5.12
C GLU A 327 37.24 -3.16 5.56
N ARG A 328 36.90 -4.40 5.16
CA ARG A 328 35.59 -5.01 5.51
C ARG A 328 35.54 -5.73 6.86
N ARG A 329 36.67 -6.19 7.39
CA ARG A 329 36.68 -6.94 8.68
C ARG A 329 36.58 -6.05 9.92
N LYS A 330 36.94 -4.76 9.84
CA LYS A 330 36.86 -3.84 10.99
C LYS A 330 35.46 -3.24 11.22
N ARG A 331 34.56 -3.32 10.24
CA ARG A 331 33.20 -2.73 10.34
C ARG A 331 32.19 -3.61 11.07
N PHE A 332 32.47 -4.91 11.21
CA PHE A 332 31.61 -5.85 11.93
C PHE A 332 31.82 -5.84 13.44
N LEU A 333 33.04 -5.59 13.92
CA LEU A 333 33.31 -5.54 15.37
C LEU A 333 32.81 -4.25 16.04
N LYS A 334 32.67 -3.15 15.29
CA LYS A 334 32.20 -1.87 15.85
C LYS A 334 30.67 -1.74 15.97
N ASN A 335 29.91 -2.59 15.26
CA ASN A 335 28.44 -2.60 15.34
C ASN A 335 27.88 -3.50 16.45
N LEU A 336 28.68 -4.41 17.01
CA LEU A 336 28.30 -5.22 18.16
C LEU A 336 28.46 -4.45 19.49
N GLU A 337 29.39 -3.50 19.58
CA GLU A 337 29.56 -2.65 20.77
C GLU A 337 28.48 -1.55 20.87
N CYS A 338 27.99 -1.02 19.75
CA CYS A 338 26.93 0.01 19.77
C CYS A 338 25.54 -0.53 20.16
N CYS A 339 25.25 -1.82 19.96
CA CYS A 339 23.97 -2.40 20.41
C CYS A 339 23.97 -2.79 21.89
N ALA A 340 25.14 -2.99 22.51
CA ALA A 340 25.25 -3.28 23.93
C ALA A 340 25.21 -2.01 24.82
N ALA A 341 25.58 -0.85 24.28
CA ALA A 341 25.61 0.42 25.04
C ALA A 341 24.24 1.12 25.21
N SER A 342 23.24 0.80 24.38
CA SER A 342 21.90 1.42 24.50
C SER A 342 20.96 0.71 25.48
N ASN A 343 21.35 -0.43 26.04
CA ASN A 343 20.53 -1.20 26.99
C ASN A 343 20.84 -0.93 28.48
N VAL A 344 21.63 0.11 28.79
CA VAL A 344 21.96 0.49 30.19
C VAL A 344 21.37 1.84 30.61
N ILE A 345 20.75 2.62 29.71
CA ILE A 345 20.26 3.99 30.04
C ILE A 345 18.72 4.07 30.29
N VAL A 346 17.96 2.97 30.18
CA VAL A 346 16.49 2.99 30.45
C VAL A 346 16.13 2.28 31.77
N ARG A 347 17.06 2.18 32.72
CA ARG A 347 16.76 1.57 34.05
C ARG A 347 17.05 2.42 35.27
N ASN A 348 17.29 3.72 35.12
CA ASN A 348 17.25 4.66 36.23
C ASN A 348 16.90 6.06 35.71
N THR A 349 15.62 6.40 35.70
CA THR A 349 15.06 7.73 36.00
C THR A 349 13.57 7.61 36.18
#